data_AF-A0A536XCR3-F1
#
_entry.id   AF-A0A536XCR3-F1
#
_cell.length_a   1.000
_cell.length_b   1.000
_cell.length_c   1.000
_cell.angle_alpha   90.00
_cell.angle_beta   90.00
_cell.angle_gamma   90.00
#
_symmetry.space_group_name_H-M   'P 1'
#
loop_
_entity.id
_entity.type
_entity.pdbx_description
1 polymer ?
#
loop_
_entity_poly.entity_id
_entity_poly.type
_entity_poly.pdbx_seq_one_letter_code
_entity_poly.pdbx_strand_id
1 'polypeptide(L)'
;LAGVAGAAVGAAAIFLPSFILMLSILPAFERVRKLLWAKAAMKGIGPAVLGVIGVSLVQIAPHALPDLFAIVILIGTVTALLAWRVSAIKLMIAGAMAGVLKSRLLSLLSVREAL
;
A
#
# COMPACT_ATOMS: atom_id res chain seq x y z
N LEU A 1 15.50 -14.27 26.03
CA LEU A 1 16.98 -14.32 26.10
C LEU A 1 17.66 -14.32 24.72
N ALA A 2 17.15 -13.60 23.72
CA ALA A 2 17.93 -13.34 22.50
C ALA A 2 17.82 -11.91 21.96
N GLY A 3 17.01 -11.03 22.55
CA GLY A 3 16.98 -9.60 22.22
C GLY A 3 17.02 -9.30 20.71
N VAL A 4 17.79 -8.28 20.33
CA VAL A 4 18.00 -7.89 18.92
C VAL A 4 18.76 -8.95 18.13
N ALA A 5 19.68 -9.68 18.76
CA ALA A 5 20.51 -10.69 18.10
C ALA A 5 19.68 -11.89 17.59
N GLY A 6 18.72 -12.35 18.38
CA GLY A 6 17.77 -13.40 18.00
C GLY A 6 16.80 -12.96 16.93
N ALA A 7 16.36 -11.69 16.96
CA ALA A 7 15.55 -11.12 15.89
C ALA A 7 16.33 -11.07 14.55
N ALA A 8 17.62 -10.69 14.59
CA ALA A 8 18.47 -10.70 13.40
C ALA A 8 18.69 -12.11 12.84
N VAL A 9 18.97 -13.09 13.70
CA VAL A 9 19.13 -14.49 13.29
C VAL A 9 17.83 -15.09 12.75
N GLY A 10 16.69 -14.79 13.38
CA GLY A 10 15.37 -15.24 12.92
C GLY A 10 15.00 -14.64 11.56
N ALA A 11 15.23 -13.33 11.38
CA ALA A 11 15.04 -12.68 10.08
C ALA A 11 15.96 -13.33 9.02
N ALA A 12 17.26 -13.49 9.32
CA ALA A 12 18.18 -14.14 8.42
C ALA A 12 17.71 -15.56 8.05
N ALA A 13 17.33 -16.39 9.02
CA ALA A 13 16.87 -17.75 8.76
C ALA A 13 15.63 -17.84 7.86
N ILE A 14 14.70 -16.88 7.95
CA ILE A 14 13.49 -16.83 7.10
C ILE A 14 13.81 -16.32 5.69
N PHE A 15 14.68 -15.32 5.57
CA PHE A 15 15.00 -14.71 4.27
C PHE A 15 16.07 -15.46 3.49
N LEU A 16 17.02 -16.12 4.17
CA LEU A 16 18.14 -16.83 3.55
C LEU A 16 17.72 -17.87 2.50
N PRO A 17 16.72 -18.75 2.73
CA PRO A 17 16.31 -19.71 1.70
C PRO A 17 15.74 -19.02 0.45
N SER A 18 14.91 -17.97 0.62
CA SER A 18 14.38 -17.19 -0.51
C SER A 18 15.50 -16.48 -1.28
N PHE A 19 16.50 -15.95 -0.56
CA PHE A 19 17.65 -15.27 -1.15
C PHE A 19 18.51 -16.21 -1.99
N ILE A 20 18.78 -17.43 -1.48
CA ILE A 20 19.53 -18.46 -2.22
C ILE A 20 18.79 -18.87 -3.50
N LEU A 21 17.47 -19.06 -3.41
CA LEU A 21 16.64 -19.40 -4.58
C LEU A 21 16.68 -18.27 -5.63
N MET A 22 16.53 -17.01 -5.20
CA MET A 22 16.58 -15.86 -6.09
C MET A 22 17.96 -15.72 -6.77
N LEU A 23 19.06 -15.86 -6.02
CA LEU A 23 20.42 -15.80 -6.57
C LEU A 23 20.67 -16.92 -7.58
N SER A 24 20.12 -18.11 -7.35
CA SER A 24 20.24 -19.25 -8.28
C SER A 24 19.53 -18.97 -9.62
N ILE A 25 18.41 -18.24 -9.59
CA ILE A 25 17.61 -17.88 -10.78
C ILE A 25 18.20 -16.65 -11.50
N LEU A 26 18.87 -15.76 -10.76
CA LEU A 26 19.45 -14.51 -11.26
C LEU A 26 20.27 -14.64 -12.57
N PRO A 27 21.20 -15.60 -12.75
CA PRO A 27 21.96 -15.71 -14.00
C PRO A 27 21.09 -16.07 -15.21
N ALA A 28 20.05 -16.87 -15.02
CA ALA A 28 19.07 -17.16 -16.07
C ALA A 28 18.24 -15.91 -16.40
N PHE A 29 17.84 -15.17 -15.37
CA PHE A 29 17.06 -13.94 -15.52
C PHE A 29 17.84 -12.82 -16.24
N GLU A 30 19.13 -12.67 -15.96
CA GLU A 30 20.00 -11.71 -16.65
C GLU A 30 20.18 -12.05 -18.14
N ARG A 31 20.20 -13.35 -18.51
CA ARG A 31 20.20 -13.76 -19.93
C ARG A 31 18.89 -13.38 -20.62
N VAL A 32 17.75 -13.57 -19.96
CA VAL A 32 16.44 -13.18 -20.49
C VAL A 32 16.32 -11.65 -20.62
N ARG A 33 16.79 -10.88 -19.62
CA ARG A 33 16.75 -9.40 -19.64
C ARG A 33 17.57 -8.77 -20.77
N LYS A 34 18.61 -9.44 -21.27
CA LYS A 34 19.40 -8.95 -22.41
C LYS A 34 18.61 -8.92 -23.73
N LEU A 35 17.50 -9.66 -23.81
CA LEU A 35 16.64 -9.65 -24.98
C LEU A 35 15.81 -8.35 -25.02
N LEU A 36 15.83 -7.67 -26.18
CA LEU A 36 15.11 -6.40 -26.40
C LEU A 36 13.62 -6.49 -26.06
N TRP A 37 12.97 -7.61 -26.42
CA TRP A 37 11.55 -7.84 -26.13
C TRP A 37 11.29 -8.02 -24.63
N ALA A 38 12.16 -8.71 -23.90
CA ALA A 38 12.03 -8.90 -22.46
C ALA A 38 12.20 -7.58 -21.70
N LYS A 39 13.15 -6.73 -22.13
CA LYS A 39 13.32 -5.38 -21.56
C LYS A 39 12.07 -4.50 -21.78
N ALA A 40 11.45 -4.59 -22.96
CA ALA A 40 10.21 -3.89 -23.25
C ALA A 40 9.03 -4.41 -22.38
N ALA A 41 8.89 -5.73 -22.25
CA ALA A 41 7.87 -6.34 -21.38
C ALA A 41 8.06 -5.94 -19.91
N MET A 42 9.30 -5.99 -19.40
CA MET A 42 9.65 -5.58 -18.04
C MET A 42 9.27 -4.11 -17.76
N LYS A 43 9.48 -3.22 -18.73
CA LYS A 43 9.06 -1.81 -18.62
C LYS A 43 7.53 -1.65 -18.54
N GLY A 44 6.78 -2.57 -19.17
CA GLY A 44 5.33 -2.63 -19.11
C GLY A 44 4.75 -3.16 -17.79
N ILE A 45 5.54 -3.86 -16.96
CA ILE A 45 5.06 -4.42 -15.69
C ILE A 45 4.61 -3.32 -14.72
N GLY A 46 5.39 -2.24 -14.61
CA GLY A 46 5.04 -1.11 -13.73
C GLY A 46 3.63 -0.54 -13.97
N PRO A 47 3.32 -0.04 -15.18
CA PRO A 47 1.98 0.45 -15.50
C PRO A 47 0.90 -0.64 -15.45
N ALA A 48 1.22 -1.90 -15.77
CA ALA A 48 0.28 -3.00 -15.63
C ALA A 48 -0.13 -3.25 -14.17
N VAL A 49 0.84 -3.28 -13.25
CA VAL A 49 0.59 -3.43 -11.80
C VAL A 49 -0.20 -2.24 -11.26
N LEU A 50 0.14 -1.02 -11.67
CA LEU A 50 -0.65 0.18 -11.33
C LEU A 50 -2.10 0.07 -11.81
N GLY A 51 -2.33 -0.47 -13.02
CA GLY A 51 -3.67 -0.73 -13.54
C GLY A 51 -4.45 -1.72 -12.68
N VAL A 52 -3.82 -2.85 -12.32
CA VAL A 52 -4.44 -3.87 -11.45
C VAL A 52 -4.82 -3.28 -10.09
N ILE A 53 -3.89 -2.55 -9.45
CA ILE A 53 -4.16 -1.88 -8.16
C ILE A 53 -5.31 -0.88 -8.33
N GLY A 54 -5.32 -0.09 -9.41
CA GLY A 54 -6.40 0.85 -9.71
C GLY A 54 -7.77 0.18 -9.79
N VAL A 55 -7.87 -0.96 -10.48
CA VAL A 55 -9.11 -1.74 -10.57
C VAL A 55 -9.54 -2.25 -9.19
N SER A 56 -8.61 -2.77 -8.39
CA SER A 56 -8.91 -3.22 -7.02
C SER A 56 -9.43 -2.07 -6.14
N LEU A 57 -8.88 -0.87 -6.28
CA LEU A 57 -9.35 0.32 -5.55
C LEU A 57 -10.77 0.70 -5.95
N VAL A 58 -11.11 0.65 -7.25
CA VAL A 58 -12.47 0.93 -7.73
C VAL A 58 -13.48 -0.11 -7.21
N GLN A 59 -13.10 -1.39 -7.12
CA GLN A 59 -13.96 -2.43 -6.56
C GLN A 59 -14.26 -2.22 -5.07
N ILE A 60 -13.30 -1.69 -4.31
CA ILE A 60 -13.45 -1.43 -2.88
C ILE A 60 -14.21 -0.11 -2.62
N ALA A 61 -14.15 0.85 -3.53
CA ALA A 61 -14.76 2.17 -3.39
C ALA A 61 -16.24 2.16 -2.91
N PRO A 62 -17.18 1.38 -3.50
CA PRO A 62 -18.58 1.40 -3.04
C PRO A 62 -18.77 0.89 -1.61
N HIS A 63 -17.89 0.02 -1.11
CA HIS A 63 -17.93 -0.45 0.28
C HIS A 63 -17.24 0.55 1.23
N ALA A 64 -16.24 1.28 0.74
CA ALA A 64 -15.50 2.26 1.51
C ALA A 64 -16.18 3.65 1.57
N LEU A 65 -17.12 3.94 0.64
CA LEU A 65 -17.81 5.23 0.53
C LEU A 65 -19.34 5.10 0.71
N PRO A 66 -19.83 4.80 1.93
CA PRO A 66 -21.27 4.76 2.20
C PRO A 66 -21.91 6.13 2.36
N ASP A 67 -21.14 7.22 2.52
CA ASP A 67 -21.65 8.51 3.00
C ASP A 67 -21.07 9.72 2.23
N LEU A 68 -21.86 10.78 2.07
CA LEU A 68 -21.50 11.99 1.31
C LEU A 68 -20.24 12.67 1.87
N PHE A 69 -20.02 12.51 3.19
CA PHE A 69 -18.83 13.01 3.88
C PHE A 69 -17.55 12.22 3.54
N ALA A 70 -17.66 10.92 3.26
CA ALA A 70 -16.52 10.10 2.83
C ALA A 70 -16.04 10.52 1.44
N ILE A 71 -16.98 10.93 0.56
CA ILE A 71 -16.67 11.50 -0.76
C ILE A 71 -15.90 12.83 -0.62
N VAL A 72 -16.33 13.72 0.28
CA VAL A 72 -15.65 15.01 0.50
C VAL A 72 -14.23 14.83 1.03
N ILE A 73 -14.00 13.89 1.97
CA ILE A 73 -12.65 13.57 2.45
C ILE A 73 -11.80 12.93 1.36
N LEU A 74 -12.37 12.01 0.57
CA LEU A 74 -11.67 11.40 -0.56
C LEU A 74 -11.18 12.48 -1.53
N ILE A 75 -12.07 13.38 -1.95
CA ILE A 75 -11.74 14.48 -2.86
C ILE A 75 -10.70 15.40 -2.22
N GLY A 76 -10.88 15.82 -0.97
CA GLY A 76 -9.91 16.68 -0.28
C GLY A 76 -8.52 16.04 -0.18
N THR A 77 -8.46 14.74 0.10
CA THR A 77 -7.21 13.97 0.21
C THR A 77 -6.53 13.82 -1.15
N VAL A 78 -7.29 13.47 -2.19
CA VAL A 78 -6.79 13.33 -3.56
C VAL A 78 -6.28 14.67 -4.08
N THR A 79 -7.05 15.75 -3.91
CA THR A 79 -6.64 17.10 -4.32
C THR A 79 -5.41 17.59 -3.58
N ALA A 80 -5.30 17.33 -2.27
CA ALA A 80 -4.10 17.66 -1.50
C ALA A 80 -2.87 16.84 -1.98
N LEU A 81 -3.06 15.56 -2.31
CA LEU A 81 -2.00 14.68 -2.81
C LEU A 81 -1.46 15.15 -4.18
N LEU A 82 -2.36 15.56 -5.07
CA LEU A 82 -2.02 16.07 -6.41
C LEU A 82 -1.41 17.48 -6.39
N ALA A 83 -1.95 18.38 -5.57
CA ALA A 83 -1.52 19.78 -5.53
C ALA A 83 -0.17 19.97 -4.82
N TRP A 84 0.13 19.17 -3.78
CA TRP A 84 1.25 19.46 -2.88
C TRP A 84 2.48 18.56 -3.05
N ARG A 85 2.43 17.50 -3.87
CA ARG A 85 3.54 16.52 -4.03
C ARG A 85 4.13 16.05 -2.68
N VAL A 86 3.33 16.08 -1.62
CA VAL A 86 3.78 15.71 -0.28
C VAL A 86 3.92 14.19 -0.22
N SER A 87 5.03 13.71 0.36
CA SER A 87 5.32 12.28 0.46
C SER A 87 4.13 11.51 1.04
N ALA A 88 3.76 10.39 0.41
CA ALA A 88 2.60 9.57 0.75
C ALA A 88 2.49 9.25 2.25
N ILE A 89 3.63 9.16 2.94
CA ILE A 89 3.73 8.95 4.39
C ILE A 89 3.07 10.08 5.19
N LYS A 90 3.31 11.36 4.84
CA LYS A 90 2.71 12.49 5.58
C LYS A 90 1.20 12.55 5.36
N LEU A 91 0.74 12.21 4.15
CA LEU A 91 -0.69 12.16 3.87
C LEU A 91 -1.37 10.99 4.57
N MET A 92 -0.71 9.83 4.66
CA MET A 92 -1.21 8.68 5.40
C MET A 92 -1.38 8.99 6.90
N ILE A 93 -0.42 9.69 7.51
CA ILE A 93 -0.49 10.09 8.92
C ILE A 93 -1.59 11.15 9.15
N ALA A 94 -1.70 12.14 8.28
CA ALA A 94 -2.76 13.15 8.36
C ALA A 94 -4.17 12.54 8.20
N GLY A 95 -4.34 11.63 7.23
CA GLY A 95 -5.57 10.88 7.03
C GLY A 95 -5.92 9.97 8.21
N ALA A 96 -4.92 9.31 8.80
CA ALA A 96 -5.10 8.49 10.00
C ALA A 96 -5.55 9.33 11.21
N MET A 97 -4.91 10.49 11.46
CA MET A 97 -5.31 11.39 12.56
C MET A 97 -6.73 11.93 12.37
N ALA A 98 -7.10 12.33 11.15
CA ALA A 98 -8.45 12.79 10.83
C ALA A 98 -9.49 11.66 11.01
N GLY A 99 -9.16 10.43 10.60
CA GLY A 99 -10.02 9.25 10.77
C GLY A 99 -10.24 8.88 12.24
N VAL A 100 -9.17 8.90 13.05
CA VAL A 100 -9.23 8.56 14.50
C VAL A 100 -10.00 9.62 15.29
N LEU A 101 -9.84 10.90 14.95
CA LEU A 101 -10.57 11.98 15.63
C LEU A 101 -12.08 11.87 15.37
N LYS A 102 -12.48 11.37 14.18
CA LYS A 102 -13.89 11.17 13.82
C LYS A 102 -14.48 9.85 14.33
N SER A 103 -13.69 8.77 14.40
CA SER A 103 -14.16 7.49 14.95
C SER A 103 -14.58 7.60 16.41
N ARG A 104 -13.93 8.50 17.17
CA ARG A 104 -14.32 8.90 18.54
C ARG A 104 -15.62 9.71 18.60
N LEU A 105 -15.97 10.46 17.55
CA LEU A 105 -17.21 11.25 17.47
C LEU A 105 -18.42 10.37 17.08
N LEU A 106 -18.20 9.38 16.19
CA LEU A 106 -19.22 8.42 15.77
C LEU A 106 -19.61 7.44 16.89
N SER A 107 -18.69 7.09 17.80
CA SER A 107 -19.03 6.27 18.98
C SER A 107 -19.96 6.97 19.97
N LEU A 108 -20.01 8.31 19.99
CA LEU A 108 -20.92 9.06 20.85
C LEU A 108 -22.31 9.26 20.22
N LEU A 109 -22.40 9.29 18.88
CA LEU A 109 -23.66 9.40 18.17
C LEU A 109 -24.42 8.05 18.11
N SER A 110 -23.69 6.93 17.99
CA SER A 110 -24.28 5.57 17.99
C SER A 110 -24.88 5.14 19.33
N VAL A 111 -24.46 5.74 20.46
CA VAL A 111 -25.05 5.48 21.79
C VAL A 111 -26.29 6.35 22.03
N ARG A 112 -26.41 7.50 21.34
CA ARG A 112 -27.54 8.44 21.46
C ARG A 112 -28.77 8.02 20.67
N GLU A 113 -28.63 7.17 19.65
CA GLU A 113 -29.74 6.57 18.88
C GLU A 113 -30.32 5.31 19.57
N ALA A 114 -29.67 4.80 20.61
CA ALA A 114 -30.07 3.59 21.35
C ALA A 114 -30.77 3.88 22.69
N LEU A 115 -31.14 5.14 22.96
CA LEU A 115 -31.77 5.61 24.20
C LEU A 115 -32.96 6.53 23.85
#